data_AF-A0A0P9D4H4-F1
#
_entry.id   AF-A0A0P9D4H4-F1
#
_cell.length_a   1.000
_cell.length_b   1.000
_cell.length_c   1.000
_cell.angle_alpha   90.00
_cell.angle_beta   90.00
_cell.angle_gamma   90.00
#
_symmetry.space_group_name_H-M   'P 1'
#
loop_
_entity.id
_entity.type
_entity.pdbx_description
1 polymer ?
#
loop_
_entity_poly.entity_id
_entity_poly.type
_entity_poly.pdbx_seq_one_letter_code
_entity_poly.pdbx_strand_id
1 'polypeptide(L)'
;MQPFIPVISANGKRLMPTTNRKADRLIASGRALRRFSRGLFYIQLTDRTDGYTQPIAVGIDPGSKKEAFTVQSTAHAFLNVQADAVTWVKEHIKTRRDMRRIRRYRKTPCRACRPNRLRGRICLPP
;
A
#
# COMPACT_ATOMS: atom_id res chain seq x y z
N MET A 1 -3.99 16.99 -8.26
CA MET A 1 -2.85 17.62 -8.98
C MET A 1 -1.64 17.55 -8.05
N GLN A 2 -0.48 17.10 -8.52
CA GLN A 2 0.71 16.94 -7.66
C GLN A 2 1.22 18.34 -7.24
N PRO A 3 1.27 18.68 -5.95
CA PRO A 3 1.62 20.05 -5.52
C PRO A 3 3.11 20.37 -5.70
N PHE A 4 3.97 19.34 -5.62
CA PHE A 4 5.41 19.44 -5.76
C PHE A 4 5.94 18.48 -6.82
N ILE A 5 6.87 18.96 -7.64
CA ILE A 5 7.55 18.21 -8.69
C ILE A 5 8.93 17.79 -8.19
N PRO A 6 9.28 16.49 -8.28
CA PRO A 6 10.63 16.02 -8.03
C PRO A 6 11.64 16.65 -8.99
N VAL A 7 12.83 16.96 -8.47
CA VAL A 7 13.89 17.60 -9.26
C VAL A 7 15.13 16.72 -9.23
N ILE A 8 15.72 16.52 -10.40
CA ILE A 8 17.01 15.86 -10.58
C ILE A 8 18.00 16.88 -11.15
N SER A 9 19.24 16.87 -10.68
CA SER A 9 20.34 17.67 -11.21
C SER A 9 20.78 17.20 -12.61
N ALA A 10 21.65 17.97 -13.26
CA ALA A 10 22.26 17.58 -14.53
C ALA A 10 22.98 16.22 -14.44
N ASN A 11 23.61 15.94 -13.29
CA ASN A 11 24.38 14.72 -13.03
C ASN A 11 23.54 13.55 -12.48
N GLY A 12 22.21 13.67 -12.43
CA GLY A 12 21.34 12.60 -11.93
C GLY A 12 21.15 12.56 -10.40
N LYS A 13 21.82 13.44 -9.63
CA LYS A 13 21.61 13.57 -8.19
C LYS A 13 20.21 14.14 -7.88
N ARG A 14 19.51 13.56 -6.91
CA ARG A 14 18.18 14.02 -6.46
C ARG A 14 18.31 15.32 -5.66
N LEU A 15 17.49 16.31 -5.99
CA LEU A 15 17.43 17.61 -5.32
C LEU A 15 16.08 17.79 -4.63
N MET A 16 15.95 18.90 -3.91
CA MET A 16 14.68 19.27 -3.27
C MET A 16 13.54 19.42 -4.31
N PRO A 17 12.34 18.89 -4.01
CA PRO A 17 11.17 19.13 -4.85
C PRO A 17 10.86 20.62 -4.98
N THR A 18 10.27 21.01 -6.11
CA THR A 18 9.88 22.40 -6.37
C THR A 18 8.39 22.50 -6.68
N THR A 19 7.83 23.70 -6.60
CA THR A 19 6.43 23.92 -6.96
C THR A 19 6.23 23.90 -8.48
N ASN A 20 5.02 23.54 -8.92
CA ASN A 20 4.65 23.52 -10.34
C ASN A 20 5.06 24.81 -11.08
N ARG A 21 4.70 25.96 -10.52
CA ARG A 21 5.04 27.28 -11.09
C ARG A 21 6.55 27.47 -11.32
N LYS A 22 7.39 27.00 -10.39
CA LYS A 22 8.84 27.14 -10.52
C LYS A 22 9.39 26.18 -11.58
N ALA A 23 8.88 24.95 -11.61
CA ALA A 23 9.26 23.98 -12.63
C ALA A 23 8.91 24.46 -14.04
N ASP A 24 7.70 25.00 -14.24
CA ASP A 24 7.28 25.53 -15.54
C ASP A 24 8.15 26.70 -16.00
N ARG A 25 8.53 27.63 -15.10
CA ARG A 25 9.46 28.72 -15.43
C ARG A 25 10.83 28.20 -15.83
N LEU A 26 11.35 27.19 -15.12
CA LEU A 26 12.65 26.59 -15.45
C LEU A 26 12.62 25.94 -16.83
N ILE A 27 11.54 25.22 -17.14
CA ILE A 27 11.33 24.62 -18.46
C ILE A 27 11.21 25.69 -19.54
N ALA A 28 10.39 26.73 -19.33
CA ALA A 28 10.20 27.82 -20.28
C ALA A 28 11.51 28.58 -20.55
N SER A 29 12.37 28.72 -19.54
CA SER A 29 13.70 29.32 -19.68
C SER A 29 14.77 28.40 -20.30
N GLY A 30 14.43 27.17 -20.68
CA GLY A 30 15.38 26.20 -21.25
C GLY A 30 16.36 25.59 -20.24
N ARG A 31 16.17 25.84 -18.94
CA ARG A 31 17.07 25.38 -17.86
C ARG A 31 16.71 24.01 -17.29
N ALA A 32 15.57 23.46 -17.72
CA ALA A 32 15.11 22.15 -17.26
C ALA A 32 14.40 21.38 -18.36
N LEU A 33 14.60 20.05 -18.37
CA LEU A 33 13.94 19.12 -19.26
C LEU A 33 12.79 18.42 -18.55
N ARG A 34 11.67 18.28 -19.27
CA ARG A 34 10.52 17.47 -18.85
C ARG A 34 10.88 15.98 -18.95
N ARG A 35 10.69 15.23 -17.87
CA ARG A 35 10.96 13.78 -17.84
C ARG A 35 9.83 13.04 -17.13
N PHE A 36 9.72 11.75 -17.42
CA PHE A 36 8.77 10.85 -16.79
C PHE A 36 9.47 9.56 -16.37
N SER A 37 9.12 9.04 -15.21
CA SER A 37 9.58 7.73 -14.74
C SER A 37 8.49 7.07 -13.91
N ARG A 38 8.15 5.80 -14.22
CA ARG A 38 7.12 5.02 -13.50
C ARG A 38 5.78 5.76 -13.36
N GLY A 39 5.38 6.51 -14.38
CA GLY A 39 4.16 7.32 -14.38
C GLY A 39 4.24 8.64 -13.61
N LEU A 40 5.38 8.96 -12.99
CA LEU A 40 5.62 10.22 -12.28
C LEU A 40 6.34 11.22 -13.17
N PHE A 41 5.80 12.43 -13.24
CA PHE A 41 6.45 13.58 -13.87
C PHE A 41 7.53 14.15 -12.96
N TYR A 42 8.69 14.47 -13.54
CA TYR A 42 9.76 15.17 -12.85
C TYR A 42 10.53 16.07 -13.82
N ILE A 43 11.31 17.00 -13.28
CA ILE A 43 12.21 17.83 -14.08
C ILE A 43 13.66 17.48 -13.84
N GLN A 44 14.46 17.54 -14.89
CA GLN A 44 15.91 17.42 -14.81
C GLN A 44 16.54 18.77 -15.18
N LEU A 45 17.32 19.35 -14.27
CA LEU A 45 18.03 20.61 -14.51
C LEU A 45 19.20 20.35 -15.46
N THR A 46 19.48 21.30 -16.35
CA THR A 46 20.61 21.21 -17.29
C THR A 46 21.84 21.98 -16.81
N ASP A 47 21.62 23.00 -15.99
CA ASP A 47 22.62 23.99 -15.58
C ASP A 47 23.19 23.76 -14.17
N ARG A 48 22.52 22.93 -13.36
CA ARG A 48 22.83 22.75 -11.94
C ARG A 48 23.19 21.30 -11.62
N THR A 49 24.35 21.11 -11.00
CA THR A 49 24.89 19.79 -10.62
C THR A 49 24.64 19.43 -9.15
N ASP A 50 24.55 20.42 -8.25
CA ASP A 50 24.31 20.17 -6.82
C ASP A 50 23.39 21.22 -6.17
N GLY A 51 22.84 20.90 -5.00
CA GLY A 51 22.02 21.80 -4.21
C GLY A 51 21.73 21.27 -2.81
N TYR A 52 21.42 22.20 -1.92
CA TYR A 52 21.05 21.87 -0.54
C TYR A 52 19.80 20.98 -0.50
N THR A 53 19.87 19.94 0.33
CA THR A 53 18.74 19.09 0.69
C THR A 53 18.61 19.01 2.20
N GLN A 54 17.37 19.02 2.67
CA GLN A 54 17.00 18.75 4.04
C GLN A 54 16.54 17.30 4.18
N PRO A 55 16.68 16.69 5.37
CA PRO A 55 16.17 15.35 5.61
C PRO A 55 14.65 15.31 5.41
N ILE A 56 14.20 14.23 4.79
CA ILE A 56 12.78 13.95 4.53
C ILE A 56 12.45 12.67 5.26
N ALA A 57 11.37 12.70 6.05
CA ALA A 57 10.82 11.53 6.71
C ALA A 57 9.64 10.99 5.90
N VAL A 58 9.49 9.66 5.93
CA VAL A 58 8.35 8.95 5.37
C VAL A 58 7.60 8.31 6.53
N GLY A 59 6.36 8.74 6.75
CA GLY A 59 5.43 8.13 7.68
C GLY A 59 4.54 7.14 6.94
N ILE A 60 4.51 5.90 7.42
CA ILE A 60 3.63 4.84 6.93
C ILE A 60 2.75 4.43 8.09
N ASP A 61 1.43 4.62 7.94
CA ASP A 61 0.44 4.23 8.93
C ASP A 61 -0.48 3.15 8.34
N PRO A 62 -0.17 1.86 8.58
CA PRO A 62 -0.97 0.76 8.08
C PRO A 62 -2.17 0.51 9.00
N GLY A 63 -3.37 0.87 8.54
CA GLY A 63 -4.63 0.58 9.22
C GLY A 63 -5.41 -0.57 8.58
N SER A 64 -6.27 -1.22 9.36
CA SER A 64 -7.06 -2.37 8.88
C SER A 64 -8.13 -2.01 7.83
N LYS A 65 -8.46 -0.72 7.70
CA LYS A 65 -9.47 -0.19 6.77
C LYS A 65 -8.91 0.87 5.84
N LYS A 66 -7.94 1.65 6.32
CA LYS A 66 -7.29 2.74 5.59
C LYS A 66 -5.80 2.61 5.80
N GLU A 67 -5.04 2.81 4.74
CA GLU A 67 -3.59 2.92 4.78
C GLU A 67 -3.21 4.35 4.46
N ALA A 68 -2.27 4.92 5.21
CA ALA A 68 -1.80 6.27 4.96
C ALA A 68 -0.30 6.32 4.73
N PHE A 69 0.10 7.14 3.76
CA PHE A 69 1.49 7.40 3.40
C PHE A 69 1.70 8.91 3.39
N THR A 70 2.64 9.38 4.20
CA THR A 70 2.99 10.80 4.27
C THR A 70 4.49 10.98 4.05
N VAL A 71 4.86 11.92 3.21
CA VAL A 71 6.25 12.33 2.99
C VAL A 71 6.38 13.78 3.44
N GLN A 72 7.16 14.00 4.50
CA GLN A 72 7.24 15.29 5.15
C GLN A 72 8.69 15.69 5.42
N SER A 73 8.91 16.99 5.35
CA SER A 73 10.11 17.65 5.83
C SER A 73 9.74 18.72 6.83
N THR A 74 10.73 19.34 7.47
CA THR A 74 10.52 20.38 8.48
C THR A 74 9.68 21.56 7.96
N ALA A 75 9.81 21.91 6.68
CA ALA A 75 9.11 23.04 6.09
C ALA A 75 7.77 22.66 5.43
N HIS A 76 7.70 21.50 4.77
CA HIS A 76 6.58 21.15 3.91
C HIS A 76 6.24 19.66 3.95
N ALA A 77 4.95 19.36 3.79
CA ALA A 77 4.44 18.03 3.44
C ALA A 77 4.35 17.92 1.91
N PHE A 78 5.06 16.95 1.33
CA PHE A 78 5.16 16.77 -0.12
C PHE A 78 4.08 15.86 -0.67
N LEU A 79 3.75 14.81 0.08
CA LEU A 79 2.77 13.80 -0.30
C LEU A 79 1.98 13.42 0.95
N ASN A 80 0.67 13.40 0.82
CA ASN A 80 -0.23 12.83 1.81
C ASN A 80 -1.28 12.01 1.06
N VAL A 81 -1.22 10.70 1.24
CA VAL A 81 -2.09 9.74 0.56
C VAL A 81 -2.81 8.94 1.62
N GLN A 82 -4.13 8.84 1.47
CA GLN A 82 -4.95 7.91 2.21
C GLN A 82 -5.61 6.96 1.22
N ALA A 83 -5.31 5.68 1.34
CA ALA A 83 -5.83 4.61 0.50
C ALA A 83 -6.80 3.73 1.29
N ASP A 84 -7.74 3.13 0.59
CA ASP A 84 -8.60 2.08 1.15
C ASP A 84 -7.83 0.77 1.25
N ALA A 85 -7.80 0.20 2.46
CA ALA A 85 -7.18 -1.10 2.69
C ALA A 85 -8.10 -2.23 2.18
N VAL A 86 -7.51 -3.37 1.89
CA VAL A 86 -8.26 -4.55 1.43
C VAL A 86 -9.02 -5.18 2.60
N THR A 87 -10.32 -4.90 2.71
CA THR A 87 -11.14 -5.34 3.86
C THR A 87 -11.85 -6.69 3.65
N TRP A 88 -12.13 -7.08 2.40
CA TRP A 88 -13.00 -8.22 2.07
C TRP A 88 -12.35 -9.59 2.32
N VAL A 89 -11.01 -9.66 2.42
CA VAL A 89 -10.26 -10.91 2.52
C VAL A 89 -10.66 -11.72 3.76
N LYS A 90 -10.84 -11.06 4.91
CA LYS A 90 -11.21 -11.72 6.17
C LYS A 90 -12.53 -12.48 6.03
N GLU A 91 -13.52 -11.84 5.43
CA GLU A 91 -14.84 -12.42 5.21
C GLU A 91 -14.78 -13.60 4.24
N HIS A 92 -14.05 -13.45 3.12
CA HIS A 92 -13.91 -14.53 2.14
C HIS A 92 -13.21 -15.76 2.71
N ILE A 93 -12.17 -15.56 3.54
CA ILE A 93 -11.50 -16.66 4.26
C ILE A 93 -12.46 -17.34 5.24
N LYS A 94 -13.29 -16.57 5.96
CA LYS A 94 -14.30 -17.10 6.89
C LYS A 94 -15.33 -17.93 6.13
N THR A 95 -15.93 -17.40 5.07
CA THR A 95 -16.90 -18.10 4.22
C THR A 95 -16.31 -19.39 3.65
N ARG A 96 -15.08 -19.35 3.12
CA ARG A 96 -14.37 -20.55 2.63
C ARG A 96 -14.21 -21.60 3.73
N ARG A 97 -13.85 -21.19 4.94
CA ARG A 97 -13.66 -22.07 6.10
C ARG A 97 -14.98 -22.73 6.53
N ASP A 98 -16.05 -21.95 6.60
CA ASP A 98 -17.37 -22.40 7.05
C ASP A 98 -17.99 -23.37 6.05
N MET A 99 -17.94 -23.05 4.75
CA MET A 99 -18.38 -23.96 3.68
C MET A 99 -17.62 -25.29 3.70
N ARG A 100 -16.31 -25.27 4.01
CA ARG A 100 -15.52 -26.50 4.19
C ARG A 100 -15.97 -27.30 5.41
N ARG A 101 -16.26 -26.64 6.53
CA ARG A 101 -16.75 -27.29 7.76
C ARG A 101 -18.10 -27.97 7.52
N ILE A 102 -19.04 -27.26 6.91
CA ILE A 102 -20.38 -27.77 6.57
C ILE A 102 -20.28 -29.00 5.64
N ARG A 103 -19.44 -28.93 4.60
CA ARG A 103 -19.23 -30.08 3.70
C ARG A 103 -18.65 -31.29 4.43
N ARG A 104 -17.69 -31.10 5.35
CA ARG A 104 -17.14 -32.21 6.14
C ARG A 104 -18.22 -32.82 7.03
N TYR A 105 -18.96 -32.00 7.75
CA TYR A 105 -20.07 -32.45 8.59
C TYR A 105 -21.10 -33.27 7.79
N ARG A 106 -21.55 -32.74 6.64
CA ARG A 106 -22.46 -33.42 5.69
C ARG A 106 -21.87 -34.66 5.01
N LYS A 107 -20.54 -34.78 4.89
CA LYS A 107 -19.84 -35.97 4.38
C LYS A 107 -19.40 -36.94 5.48
N THR A 108 -19.69 -36.58 6.74
CA THR A 108 -19.57 -37.46 7.91
C THR A 108 -20.93 -37.81 8.55
N PRO A 109 -22.09 -37.91 7.86
CA PRO A 109 -23.35 -38.24 8.55
C PRO A 109 -23.28 -39.64 9.15
N CYS A 110 -22.51 -40.52 8.51
CA CYS A 110 -22.37 -41.93 8.85
C CYS A 110 -20.89 -42.28 9.01
N ARG A 111 -20.14 -41.55 9.85
CA ARG A 111 -19.04 -42.27 10.51
C ARG A 111 -19.73 -43.39 11.28
N ALA A 112 -19.61 -44.63 10.79
CA ALA A 112 -20.17 -45.80 11.45
C ALA A 112 -19.88 -45.68 12.94
N CYS A 113 -20.90 -45.88 13.77
CA CYS A 113 -20.72 -45.89 15.21
C CYS A 113 -19.54 -46.81 15.50
N ARG A 114 -18.45 -46.28 16.05
CA ARG A 114 -17.28 -47.11 16.37
C ARG A 114 -17.75 -48.01 17.53
N PRO A 115 -17.93 -49.33 17.32
CA PRO A 115 -18.54 -50.20 18.33
C PRO A 115 -17.72 -50.23 19.63
N ASN A 116 -16.42 -49.93 19.52
CA ASN A 116 -15.49 -49.87 20.64
C ASN A 116 -15.61 -48.61 21.53
N ARG A 117 -16.57 -47.70 21.30
CA ARG A 117 -16.82 -46.55 22.20
C ARG A 117 -17.85 -46.83 23.31
N LEU A 118 -18.64 -47.90 23.19
CA LEU A 118 -19.74 -48.26 24.10
C LEU A 118 -19.54 -49.62 24.78
N ARG A 119 -18.32 -50.17 24.82
CA ARG A 119 -18.06 -51.40 25.58
C ARG A 119 -18.48 -51.17 27.05
N GLY A 120 -19.61 -51.77 27.45
CA GLY A 120 -20.11 -51.80 28.83
C GLY A 120 -21.28 -50.87 29.19
N ARG A 121 -21.94 -50.17 28.25
CA ARG A 121 -23.12 -49.33 28.58
C ARG A 121 -24.27 -49.52 27.60
N ILE A 122 -25.48 -49.79 28.12
CA ILE A 122 -26.74 -49.81 27.35
C ILE A 122 -27.23 -48.37 27.19
N CYS A 123 -27.43 -47.92 25.95
CA CYS A 123 -28.11 -46.65 25.67
C CYS A 123 -29.49 -46.97 25.09
N LEU A 124 -30.55 -46.55 25.80
CA LEU A 124 -31.89 -46.51 25.23
C LEU A 124 -31.98 -45.29 24.29
N PRO A 125 -32.74 -45.40 23.18
CA PRO A 125 -33.02 -44.25 22.34
C PRO A 125 -33.83 -43.20 23.14
N PRO A 126 -33.72 -41.90 22.82
CA PRO A 126 -34.65 -40.90 23.34
C PRO A 126 -36.08 -41.18 22.86
#